data_AF-A0A259DY09-F1
#
_entry.id   AF-A0A259DY09-F1
#
_cell.length_a   1.000
_cell.length_b   1.000
_cell.length_c   1.000
_cell.angle_alpha   90.00
_cell.angle_beta   90.00
_cell.angle_gamma   90.00
#
_symmetry.space_group_name_H-M   'P 1'
#
loop_
_entity.id
_entity.type
_entity.pdbx_description
1 polymer ?
#
loop_
_entity_poly.entity_id
_entity_poly.type
_entity_poly.pdbx_seq_one_letter_code
_entity_poly.pdbx_strand_id
1 'polypeptide(L)'
;MAGSIPPTSGQGARFGRKKGQRKKPRKPRSNAGNSVPSGSAGKTQPPASCGGGSNIDAMAAMPAASAPDMVMPTPPVAALDRPMAWQKPFPHYRQAYAAIDLGTNNCRLLIARPSGEHFVVIDAFSRVVRLGEGLAQTGRLSDAAMDRALGALHVCADKLRKRNVHLARSVATEACRRATNGQQFIDRVLEETGIHLNIITAQEEARLAVLGCHILLEQGTGPAMIFDIGGGSTEMVLVETGETVPRILDWQSVPWGVVSLTESIGAIADDPHARAAAYAEMRRRVDEGFADFCERVGPMRSAARGEGRIRLLGTSGTVTTLASVHLELPQYDRRAVDGLVVPADSMRDISRRLATMTPAERIALPCIGRERSDLVVAGCAILESIIDIWPADRLGIADRGIREGILRSLMAIGADPRSPKRTEAA
;
A
#
# COMPACT_ATOMS: atom_id res chain seq x y z
N MET A 1 -52.27 -8.74 32.46
CA MET A 1 -52.73 -10.00 33.10
C MET A 1 -52.93 -11.04 32.01
N ALA A 2 -52.52 -12.28 32.29
CA ALA A 2 -52.57 -13.53 31.48
C ALA A 2 -51.16 -14.15 31.49
N GLY A 3 -50.95 -15.42 31.85
CA GLY A 3 -51.86 -16.42 32.40
C GLY A 3 -51.10 -17.75 32.53
N SER A 4 -51.15 -18.38 33.70
CA SER A 4 -50.29 -19.53 34.07
C SER A 4 -50.75 -20.87 33.45
N ILE A 5 -49.83 -21.61 32.80
CA ILE A 5 -49.25 -22.93 33.22
C ILE A 5 -50.13 -23.82 34.16
N PRO A 6 -50.20 -25.19 34.10
CA PRO A 6 -49.67 -26.28 33.22
C PRO A 6 -50.79 -27.33 32.85
N PRO A 7 -50.65 -28.70 32.76
CA PRO A 7 -49.50 -29.61 32.65
C PRO A 7 -49.56 -30.80 31.64
N THR A 8 -48.37 -31.38 31.40
CA THR A 8 -48.05 -32.81 31.12
C THR A 8 -49.01 -33.74 30.36
N SER A 9 -48.48 -34.36 29.30
CA SER A 9 -48.40 -35.83 29.24
C SER A 9 -47.21 -36.27 28.39
N GLY A 10 -46.54 -37.34 28.81
CA GLY A 10 -45.46 -37.97 28.06
C GLY A 10 -45.71 -39.45 27.90
N GLN A 11 -45.59 -39.96 26.68
CA GLN A 11 -45.34 -41.37 26.36
C GLN A 11 -44.46 -41.39 25.10
N GLY A 12 -43.44 -42.25 25.09
CA GLY A 12 -42.49 -42.33 23.99
C GLY A 12 -42.47 -43.70 23.34
N ALA A 13 -41.89 -43.79 22.15
CA ALA A 13 -41.31 -45.02 21.63
C ALA A 13 -40.18 -44.73 20.65
N ARG A 14 -39.23 -45.66 20.56
CA ARG A 14 -38.05 -45.60 19.68
C ARG A 14 -38.39 -46.05 18.25
N PHE A 15 -37.49 -45.70 17.32
CA PHE A 15 -37.03 -46.44 16.11
C PHE A 15 -36.88 -45.45 14.92
N GLY A 16 -35.80 -45.46 14.13
CA GLY A 16 -34.56 -46.25 14.23
C GLY A 16 -33.43 -45.66 13.38
N ARG A 17 -32.18 -46.01 13.70
CA ARG A 17 -30.98 -45.56 12.97
C ARG A 17 -30.91 -46.21 11.58
N LYS A 18 -30.84 -45.41 10.50
CA LYS A 18 -30.29 -45.88 9.20
C LYS A 18 -28.84 -45.43 9.05
N LYS A 19 -27.95 -46.38 8.77
CA LYS A 19 -26.51 -46.15 8.52
C LYS A 19 -26.32 -45.56 7.11
N GLY A 20 -25.81 -44.34 7.02
CA GLY A 20 -25.26 -43.77 5.78
C GLY A 20 -23.73 -43.97 5.72
N GLN A 21 -23.20 -44.37 4.57
CA GLN A 21 -21.81 -44.84 4.44
C GLN A 21 -20.79 -43.68 4.44
N ARG A 22 -19.73 -43.81 5.26
CA ARG A 22 -18.53 -42.95 5.20
C ARG A 22 -17.77 -43.17 3.88
N LYS A 23 -17.82 -42.21 2.96
CA LYS A 23 -16.87 -42.14 1.82
C LYS A 23 -15.52 -41.62 2.31
N LYS A 24 -14.44 -42.35 2.01
CA LYS A 24 -13.05 -41.95 2.32
C LYS A 24 -12.64 -40.76 1.44
N PRO A 25 -11.96 -39.72 1.97
CA PRO A 25 -11.33 -38.70 1.12
C PRO A 25 -10.11 -39.30 0.39
N ARG A 26 -9.93 -38.91 -0.88
CA ARG A 26 -8.77 -39.29 -1.69
C ARG A 26 -7.55 -38.46 -1.28
N LYS A 27 -6.37 -39.11 -1.17
CA LYS A 27 -5.08 -38.41 -0.99
C LYS A 27 -4.77 -37.52 -2.21
N PRO A 28 -4.29 -36.28 -2.04
CA PRO A 28 -3.57 -35.57 -3.08
C PRO A 28 -2.20 -36.24 -3.33
N ARG A 29 -1.72 -36.22 -4.57
CA ARG A 29 -0.37 -36.67 -4.92
C ARG A 29 0.65 -35.61 -4.51
N SER A 30 1.65 -35.99 -3.73
CA SER A 30 2.87 -35.22 -3.53
C SER A 30 3.80 -35.37 -4.75
N ASN A 31 4.23 -34.26 -5.34
CA ASN A 31 5.39 -34.22 -6.23
C ASN A 31 6.52 -33.43 -5.56
N ALA A 32 7.76 -33.78 -5.93
CA ALA A 32 9.02 -33.29 -5.38
C ALA A 32 9.05 -31.77 -5.07
N GLY A 33 9.72 -31.29 -4.02
CA GLY A 33 10.81 -31.94 -3.27
C GLY A 33 12.15 -31.42 -3.75
N ASN A 34 12.61 -30.30 -3.19
CA ASN A 34 13.99 -29.83 -3.33
C ASN A 34 14.44 -29.29 -1.96
N SER A 35 15.09 -30.15 -1.19
CA SER A 35 15.70 -29.86 0.10
C SER A 35 17.20 -29.55 -0.10
N VAL A 36 17.67 -28.42 0.41
CA VAL A 36 19.11 -28.17 0.60
C VAL A 36 19.42 -28.33 2.10
N PRO A 37 20.40 -29.16 2.49
CA PRO A 37 20.61 -29.54 3.88
C PRO A 37 21.44 -28.51 4.67
N SER A 38 21.40 -28.65 6.00
CA SER A 38 22.12 -27.85 6.99
C SER A 38 23.42 -28.49 7.47
N GLY A 39 24.38 -27.65 7.88
CA GLY A 39 25.64 -28.03 8.54
C GLY A 39 26.88 -27.41 7.89
N SER A 40 27.95 -27.04 8.60
CA SER A 40 28.16 -26.93 10.04
C SER A 40 29.41 -26.06 10.33
N ALA A 41 29.61 -25.68 11.59
CA ALA A 41 30.67 -24.79 12.08
C ALA A 41 32.11 -25.01 11.56
N GLY A 42 32.86 -23.91 11.43
CA GLY A 42 34.32 -23.90 11.27
C GLY A 42 34.91 -22.54 11.71
N LYS A 43 35.67 -22.52 12.82
CA LYS A 43 36.41 -21.34 13.29
C LYS A 43 37.78 -21.27 12.62
N THR A 44 38.27 -20.08 12.28
CA THR A 44 39.60 -19.54 12.68
C THR A 44 39.79 -18.09 12.20
N GLN A 45 40.64 -17.34 12.92
CA GLN A 45 41.04 -15.95 12.63
C GLN A 45 42.58 -15.91 12.34
N PRO A 46 43.24 -14.75 12.12
CA PRO A 46 44.18 -14.56 11.01
C PRO A 46 45.68 -14.67 11.43
N PRO A 47 46.63 -14.24 10.57
CA PRO A 47 47.18 -12.89 10.81
C PRO A 47 47.47 -12.08 9.52
N ALA A 48 47.92 -10.83 9.72
CA ALA A 48 48.38 -9.88 8.69
C ALA A 48 49.87 -9.56 8.86
N SER A 49 50.52 -8.97 7.83
CA SER A 49 51.54 -7.89 7.97
C SER A 49 52.18 -7.47 6.63
N CYS A 50 52.52 -6.16 6.52
CA CYS A 50 53.64 -5.46 5.81
C CYS A 50 54.11 -5.94 4.40
N GLY A 51 54.57 -5.16 3.40
CA GLY A 51 55.05 -3.76 3.23
C GLY A 51 56.15 -3.77 2.12
N GLY A 52 56.64 -2.69 1.49
CA GLY A 52 56.29 -1.26 1.47
C GLY A 52 57.43 -0.39 0.82
N GLY A 53 57.16 0.32 -0.28
CA GLY A 53 58.13 1.15 -1.06
C GLY A 53 58.88 0.39 -2.17
N SER A 54 58.88 0.77 -3.46
CA SER A 54 59.27 2.01 -4.16
C SER A 54 60.77 2.11 -4.51
N ASN A 55 61.13 2.04 -5.81
CA ASN A 55 62.04 3.02 -6.41
C ASN A 55 62.07 3.01 -7.95
N ILE A 56 62.02 4.24 -8.46
CA ILE A 56 62.48 4.79 -9.74
C ILE A 56 63.95 4.42 -10.08
N ASP A 57 64.30 4.28 -11.36
CA ASP A 57 64.95 5.38 -12.13
C ASP A 57 65.17 5.04 -13.61
N ALA A 58 65.50 6.06 -14.43
CA ALA A 58 65.62 5.98 -15.88
C ALA A 58 66.99 6.45 -16.41
N MET A 59 67.22 6.21 -17.72
CA MET A 59 68.18 6.83 -18.68
C MET A 59 69.23 5.89 -19.30
N ALA A 60 69.19 5.74 -20.63
CA ALA A 60 70.32 5.72 -21.58
C ALA A 60 69.77 5.62 -23.03
N ALA A 61 70.53 6.03 -24.06
CA ALA A 61 70.04 6.17 -25.43
C ALA A 61 71.04 5.73 -26.53
N MET A 62 70.50 5.44 -27.74
CA MET A 62 71.15 5.42 -29.08
C MET A 62 72.10 4.22 -29.43
N PRO A 63 72.33 3.86 -30.72
CA PRO A 63 71.52 4.09 -31.95
C PRO A 63 71.45 2.93 -33.00
N ALA A 64 70.65 3.15 -34.06
CA ALA A 64 70.80 2.78 -35.50
C ALA A 64 70.71 1.33 -36.03
N ALA A 65 69.72 1.11 -36.94
CA ALA A 65 69.84 0.44 -38.26
C ALA A 65 68.52 0.62 -39.08
N SER A 66 68.51 0.41 -40.40
CA SER A 66 67.53 1.00 -41.34
C SER A 66 66.85 0.07 -42.36
N ALA A 67 65.61 0.43 -42.75
CA ALA A 67 64.86 0.07 -43.99
C ALA A 67 64.34 -1.39 -44.13
N PRO A 68 63.32 -1.67 -44.99
CA PRO A 68 62.65 -0.81 -45.98
C PRO A 68 61.11 -0.72 -45.89
N ASP A 69 60.52 0.17 -46.70
CA ASP A 69 59.06 0.27 -46.92
C ASP A 69 58.46 -0.99 -47.59
N MET A 70 57.31 -1.44 -47.10
CA MET A 70 56.37 -2.25 -47.88
C MET A 70 54.93 -1.78 -47.67
N VAL A 71 54.23 -1.58 -48.78
CA VAL A 71 52.84 -1.13 -48.86
C VAL A 71 51.90 -2.20 -48.30
N MET A 72 51.14 -1.87 -47.26
CA MET A 72 50.06 -2.71 -46.74
C MET A 72 48.71 -2.29 -47.34
N PRO A 73 47.91 -3.23 -47.89
CA PRO A 73 46.62 -2.90 -48.49
C PRO A 73 45.60 -2.46 -47.43
N THR A 74 44.77 -1.48 -47.78
CA THR A 74 43.69 -0.97 -46.93
C THR A 74 42.66 -2.07 -46.63
N PRO A 75 42.25 -2.29 -45.36
CA PRO A 75 41.14 -3.16 -45.04
C PRO A 75 39.82 -2.56 -45.55
N PRO A 76 38.85 -3.39 -45.97
CA PRO A 76 37.58 -2.89 -46.51
C PRO A 76 36.78 -2.17 -45.42
N VAL A 77 36.23 -1.00 -45.77
CA VAL A 77 35.32 -0.23 -44.92
C VAL A 77 34.01 -1.01 -44.76
N ALA A 78 33.90 -1.77 -43.67
CA ALA A 78 32.66 -2.43 -43.29
C ALA A 78 31.63 -1.37 -42.86
N ALA A 79 30.49 -1.33 -43.55
CA ALA A 79 29.48 -0.30 -43.38
C ALA A 79 28.87 -0.28 -41.96
N LEU A 80 29.32 0.69 -41.15
CA LEU A 80 28.54 1.23 -40.06
C LEU A 80 27.45 2.11 -40.65
N ASP A 81 26.27 1.55 -40.91
CA ASP A 81 24.98 2.25 -40.74
C ASP A 81 23.81 1.29 -40.94
N ARG A 82 23.35 0.72 -39.82
CA ARG A 82 21.95 0.32 -39.67
C ARG A 82 21.34 1.26 -38.62
N PRO A 83 20.54 2.26 -39.00
CA PRO A 83 19.80 3.03 -38.00
C PRO A 83 18.95 2.04 -37.19
N MET A 84 19.03 2.11 -35.86
CA MET A 84 18.13 1.36 -35.00
C MET A 84 16.71 1.69 -35.42
N ALA A 85 16.00 0.69 -35.93
CA ALA A 85 14.61 0.87 -36.32
C ALA A 85 13.83 1.27 -35.08
N TRP A 86 13.44 2.55 -35.01
CA TRP A 86 12.59 3.09 -33.96
C TRP A 86 11.36 2.19 -33.85
N GLN A 87 11.33 1.34 -32.83
CA GLN A 87 10.19 0.45 -32.62
C GLN A 87 8.98 1.36 -32.44
N LYS A 88 8.04 1.31 -33.39
CA LYS A 88 6.79 2.05 -33.29
C LYS A 88 6.21 1.76 -31.91
N PRO A 89 5.82 2.79 -31.12
CA PRO A 89 5.30 2.59 -29.79
C PRO A 89 4.23 1.50 -29.82
N PHE A 90 4.32 0.54 -28.90
CA PHE A 90 3.31 -0.50 -28.80
C PHE A 90 1.92 0.15 -28.79
N PRO A 91 0.92 -0.40 -29.51
CA PRO A 91 -0.42 0.17 -29.49
C PRO A 91 -0.91 0.21 -28.03
N HIS A 92 -1.66 1.26 -27.66
CA HIS A 92 -1.99 1.63 -26.27
C HIS A 92 -2.33 0.44 -25.36
N TYR A 93 -3.18 -0.49 -25.81
CA TYR A 93 -3.58 -1.71 -25.09
C TYR A 93 -2.45 -2.69 -24.72
N ARG A 94 -1.22 -2.50 -25.23
CA ARG A 94 0.00 -3.26 -24.87
C ARG A 94 0.99 -2.46 -24.02
N GLN A 95 0.83 -1.13 -23.92
CA GLN A 95 1.71 -0.27 -23.15
C GLN A 95 1.54 -0.55 -21.65
N ALA A 96 2.66 -0.70 -20.94
CA ALA A 96 2.67 -0.88 -19.50
C ALA A 96 2.74 0.49 -18.82
N TYR A 97 1.88 0.70 -17.82
CA TYR A 97 1.85 1.91 -16.99
C TYR A 97 2.19 1.54 -15.54
N ALA A 98 2.81 2.45 -14.81
CA ALA A 98 3.16 2.22 -13.41
C ALA A 98 2.73 3.35 -12.47
N ALA A 99 2.35 2.95 -11.26
CA ALA A 99 2.16 3.84 -10.13
C ALA A 99 3.10 3.43 -9.00
N ILE A 100 3.94 4.35 -8.54
CA ILE A 100 4.71 4.22 -7.29
C ILE A 100 4.08 5.13 -6.24
N ASP A 101 3.88 4.57 -5.06
CA ASP A 101 3.30 5.20 -3.88
C ASP A 101 4.27 4.98 -2.70
N LEU A 102 4.87 6.07 -2.23
CA LEU A 102 5.74 6.11 -1.06
C LEU A 102 5.06 6.85 0.08
N GLY A 103 4.29 6.10 0.87
CA GLY A 103 3.65 6.59 2.08
C GLY A 103 4.50 6.38 3.34
N THR A 104 4.00 6.89 4.46
CA THR A 104 4.67 6.86 5.78
C THR A 104 5.09 5.47 6.26
N ASN A 105 4.34 4.42 5.92
CA ASN A 105 4.60 3.05 6.38
C ASN A 105 5.11 2.11 5.27
N ASN A 106 4.62 2.25 4.03
CA ASN A 106 4.87 1.32 2.93
C ASN A 106 5.35 2.04 1.67
N CYS A 107 6.31 1.42 0.99
CA CYS A 107 6.61 1.70 -0.42
C CYS A 107 5.91 0.65 -1.27
N ARG A 108 5.14 1.09 -2.28
CA ARG A 108 4.33 0.23 -3.14
C ARG A 108 4.48 0.60 -4.61
N LEU A 109 4.48 -0.41 -5.46
CA LEU A 109 4.49 -0.28 -6.92
C LEU A 109 3.37 -1.17 -7.49
N LEU A 110 2.66 -0.64 -8.50
CA LEU A 110 1.70 -1.38 -9.30
C LEU A 110 1.99 -1.12 -10.78
N ILE A 111 2.19 -2.17 -11.57
CA ILE A 111 2.37 -2.10 -13.03
C ILE A 111 1.21 -2.81 -13.71
N ALA A 112 0.54 -2.13 -14.64
CA ALA A 112 -0.64 -2.64 -15.33
C ALA A 112 -0.66 -2.31 -16.83
N ARG A 113 -1.49 -3.02 -17.58
CA ARG A 113 -1.82 -2.72 -18.99
C ARG A 113 -3.32 -2.43 -19.15
N PRO A 114 -3.75 -1.52 -20.04
CA PRO A 114 -5.16 -1.30 -20.35
C PRO A 114 -5.83 -2.58 -20.85
N SER A 115 -7.12 -2.77 -20.54
CA SER A 115 -7.93 -3.91 -20.93
C SER A 115 -9.40 -3.51 -20.96
N GLY A 116 -9.84 -2.93 -22.08
CA GLY A 116 -11.13 -2.25 -22.17
C GLY A 116 -11.23 -1.09 -21.17
N GLU A 117 -12.37 -0.98 -20.49
CA GLU A 117 -12.64 -0.03 -19.39
C GLU A 117 -11.84 -0.31 -18.10
N HIS A 118 -11.00 -1.34 -18.10
CA HIS A 118 -10.27 -1.83 -16.94
C HIS A 118 -8.76 -1.94 -17.24
N PHE A 119 -8.00 -2.48 -16.30
CA PHE A 119 -6.60 -2.80 -16.50
C PHE A 119 -6.25 -4.13 -15.85
N VAL A 120 -5.27 -4.83 -16.42
CA VAL A 120 -4.70 -6.05 -15.85
C VAL A 120 -3.36 -5.71 -15.21
N VAL A 121 -3.25 -5.99 -13.91
CA VAL A 121 -1.98 -5.90 -13.17
C VAL A 121 -1.03 -6.98 -13.68
N ILE A 122 0.15 -6.57 -14.15
CA ILE A 122 1.18 -7.47 -14.69
C ILE A 122 2.39 -7.63 -13.75
N ASP A 123 2.62 -6.67 -12.85
CA ASP A 123 3.59 -6.74 -11.77
C ASP A 123 3.11 -5.90 -10.58
N ALA A 124 3.53 -6.28 -9.38
CA ALA A 124 3.29 -5.53 -8.16
C ALA A 124 4.47 -5.70 -7.20
N PHE A 125 4.62 -4.73 -6.30
CA PHE A 125 5.56 -4.80 -5.18
C PHE A 125 5.02 -3.99 -4.00
N SER A 126 5.27 -4.46 -2.79
CA SER A 126 4.92 -3.79 -1.54
C SER A 126 5.98 -4.16 -0.51
N ARG A 127 6.52 -3.17 0.17
CA ARG A 127 7.48 -3.36 1.27
C ARG A 127 7.18 -2.37 2.38
N VAL A 128 7.13 -2.88 3.61
CA VAL A 128 7.12 -2.05 4.82
C VAL A 128 8.49 -1.35 4.90
N VAL A 129 8.47 -0.02 4.93
CA VAL A 129 9.68 0.82 5.01
C VAL A 129 9.72 1.66 6.27
N ARG A 130 8.55 1.97 6.86
CA ARG A 130 8.39 2.86 8.04
C ARG A 130 9.16 4.17 7.86
N LEU A 131 8.93 4.85 6.73
CA LEU A 131 9.64 6.07 6.36
C LEU A 131 9.43 7.21 7.36
N GLY A 132 8.23 7.31 7.93
CA GLY A 132 7.91 8.33 8.93
C GLY A 132 8.11 7.90 10.39
N GLU A 133 8.89 6.86 10.67
CA GLU A 133 9.17 6.50 12.08
C GLU A 133 9.96 7.59 12.80
N GLY A 134 9.52 7.97 14.00
CA GLY A 134 10.13 9.06 14.78
C GLY A 134 9.92 10.47 14.19
N LEU A 135 9.19 10.60 13.09
CA LEU A 135 8.95 11.88 12.41
C LEU A 135 8.11 12.83 13.27
N ALA A 136 7.20 12.29 14.07
CA ALA A 136 6.35 13.08 14.96
C ALA A 136 7.16 13.84 16.03
N GLN A 137 8.26 13.25 16.52
CA GLN A 137 9.10 13.82 17.59
C GLN A 137 10.29 14.62 17.03
N THR A 138 10.83 14.24 15.87
CA THR A 138 12.07 14.84 15.33
C THR A 138 11.85 15.88 14.23
N GLY A 139 10.69 15.87 13.56
CA GLY A 139 10.46 16.70 12.37
C GLY A 139 11.33 16.32 11.16
N ARG A 140 11.98 15.14 11.18
CA ARG A 140 12.92 14.67 10.16
C ARG A 140 12.69 13.19 9.82
N LEU A 141 13.01 12.81 8.59
CA LEU A 141 13.20 11.40 8.21
C LEU A 141 14.55 10.95 8.78
N SER A 142 14.59 9.79 9.42
CA SER A 142 15.85 9.19 9.90
C SER A 142 16.63 8.55 8.75
N ASP A 143 17.96 8.54 8.83
CA ASP A 143 18.82 7.96 7.78
C ASP A 143 18.49 6.49 7.54
N ALA A 144 18.29 5.72 8.62
CA ALA A 144 17.88 4.32 8.55
C ALA A 144 16.52 4.12 7.84
N ALA A 145 15.57 5.05 8.00
CA ALA A 145 14.29 4.98 7.31
C ALA A 145 14.41 5.36 5.83
N MET A 146 15.22 6.37 5.51
CA MET A 146 15.55 6.78 4.14
C MET A 146 16.25 5.65 3.38
N ASP A 147 17.26 5.01 3.96
CA ASP A 147 18.01 3.91 3.34
C ASP A 147 17.13 2.68 3.09
N ARG A 148 16.21 2.34 4.01
CA ARG A 148 15.22 1.27 3.79
C ARG A 148 14.24 1.59 2.67
N ALA A 149 13.87 2.86 2.51
CA ALA A 149 13.00 3.32 1.42
C ALA A 149 13.73 3.32 0.08
N LEU A 150 14.96 3.83 -0.01
CA LEU A 150 15.84 3.73 -1.18
C LEU A 150 16.03 2.27 -1.62
N GLY A 151 16.35 1.38 -0.69
CA GLY A 151 16.45 -0.06 -0.96
C GLY A 151 15.15 -0.71 -1.46
N ALA A 152 13.98 -0.11 -1.21
CA ALA A 152 12.71 -0.52 -1.81
C ALA A 152 12.50 0.10 -3.20
N LEU A 153 12.92 1.36 -3.40
CA LEU A 153 12.82 2.11 -4.64
C LEU A 153 13.76 1.58 -5.73
N HIS A 154 14.96 1.09 -5.40
CA HIS A 154 15.80 0.36 -6.38
C HIS A 154 15.08 -0.88 -6.94
N VAL A 155 14.37 -1.64 -6.09
CA VAL A 155 13.56 -2.79 -6.53
C VAL A 155 12.39 -2.35 -7.43
N CYS A 156 11.83 -1.16 -7.17
CA CYS A 156 10.86 -0.55 -8.06
C CYS A 156 11.47 -0.16 -9.41
N ALA A 157 12.62 0.53 -9.44
CA ALA A 157 13.33 0.92 -10.66
C ALA A 157 13.68 -0.30 -11.53
N ASP A 158 14.15 -1.37 -10.90
CA ASP A 158 14.36 -2.67 -11.54
C ASP A 158 13.11 -3.22 -12.23
N LYS A 159 11.96 -3.16 -11.56
CA LYS A 159 10.68 -3.64 -12.10
C LYS A 159 10.17 -2.74 -13.23
N LEU A 160 10.31 -1.41 -13.12
CA LEU A 160 9.95 -0.48 -14.19
C LEU A 160 10.72 -0.80 -15.47
N ARG A 161 12.05 -0.96 -15.37
CA ARG A 161 12.94 -1.34 -16.49
C ARG A 161 12.58 -2.71 -17.06
N LYS A 162 12.52 -3.75 -16.22
CA LYS A 162 12.21 -5.14 -16.63
C LYS A 162 10.84 -5.29 -17.31
N ARG A 163 9.88 -4.39 -17.06
CA ARG A 163 8.54 -4.42 -17.69
C ARG A 163 8.38 -3.47 -18.87
N ASN A 164 9.42 -2.72 -19.25
CA ASN A 164 9.36 -1.69 -20.30
C ASN A 164 8.16 -0.75 -20.10
N VAL A 165 8.06 -0.16 -18.91
CA VAL A 165 6.98 0.79 -18.58
C VAL A 165 7.08 2.00 -19.49
N HIS A 166 5.97 2.32 -20.16
CA HIS A 166 5.87 3.46 -21.07
C HIS A 166 5.73 4.79 -20.31
N LEU A 167 4.87 4.81 -19.29
CA LEU A 167 4.67 5.97 -18.42
C LEU A 167 4.53 5.51 -16.98
N ALA A 168 5.30 6.14 -16.09
CA ALA A 168 5.20 5.97 -14.65
C ALA A 168 4.84 7.32 -14.01
N ARG A 169 4.06 7.28 -12.93
CA ARG A 169 3.95 8.41 -11.99
C ARG A 169 4.24 7.90 -10.60
N SER A 170 5.15 8.59 -9.93
CA SER A 170 5.68 8.21 -8.64
C SER A 170 5.38 9.34 -7.65
N VAL A 171 4.70 9.01 -6.55
CA VAL A 171 4.30 9.99 -5.54
C VAL A 171 4.89 9.64 -4.18
N ALA A 172 5.25 10.67 -3.42
CA ALA A 172 5.55 10.59 -2.01
C ALA A 172 4.49 11.38 -1.24
N THR A 173 4.08 10.89 -0.07
CA THR A 173 2.95 11.47 0.67
C THR A 173 3.36 12.05 2.03
N GLU A 174 2.50 11.93 3.05
CA GLU A 174 2.56 12.67 4.31
C GLU A 174 3.94 12.71 4.99
N ALA A 175 4.70 11.61 5.00
CA ALA A 175 6.02 11.58 5.62
C ALA A 175 7.01 12.54 4.96
N CYS A 176 7.12 12.53 3.62
CA CYS A 176 8.01 13.45 2.90
C CYS A 176 7.46 14.89 2.94
N ARG A 177 6.13 15.04 2.93
CA ARG A 177 5.45 16.34 3.02
C ARG A 177 5.67 17.05 4.37
N ARG A 178 5.74 16.31 5.47
CA ARG A 178 5.96 16.86 6.82
C ARG A 178 7.43 17.00 7.23
N ALA A 179 8.34 16.23 6.63
CA ALA A 179 9.74 16.23 7.07
C ALA A 179 10.53 17.43 6.55
N THR A 180 11.30 18.06 7.43
CA THR A 180 12.19 19.19 7.06
C THR A 180 13.31 18.80 6.09
N ASN A 181 13.70 17.52 6.04
CA ASN A 181 14.59 16.93 5.03
C ASN A 181 13.85 16.12 3.95
N GLY A 182 12.53 16.32 3.80
CA GLY A 182 11.72 15.60 2.81
C GLY A 182 12.24 15.78 1.39
N GLN A 183 12.51 17.02 0.96
CA GLN A 183 13.02 17.31 -0.39
C GLN A 183 14.41 16.70 -0.62
N GLN A 184 15.34 16.85 0.33
CA GLN A 184 16.68 16.25 0.26
C GLN A 184 16.64 14.73 0.00
N PHE A 185 15.66 14.04 0.60
CA PHE A 185 15.45 12.62 0.36
C PHE A 185 14.88 12.33 -1.05
N ILE A 186 14.00 13.18 -1.58
CA ILE A 186 13.51 13.06 -2.97
C ILE A 186 14.65 13.24 -3.97
N ASP A 187 15.51 14.23 -3.76
CA ASP A 187 16.66 14.51 -4.63
C ASP A 187 17.61 13.31 -4.66
N ARG A 188 17.94 12.76 -3.47
CA ARG A 188 18.73 11.52 -3.32
C ARG A 188 18.10 10.31 -4.02
N VAL A 189 16.77 10.16 -3.97
CA VAL A 189 16.08 9.09 -4.71
C VAL A 189 16.22 9.26 -6.22
N LEU A 190 16.12 10.48 -6.75
CA LEU A 190 16.30 10.74 -8.17
C LEU A 190 17.73 10.38 -8.61
N GLU A 191 18.74 10.82 -7.85
CA GLU A 191 20.16 10.52 -8.11
C GLU A 191 20.47 9.02 -8.08
N GLU A 192 20.03 8.29 -7.05
CA GLU A 192 20.39 6.87 -6.87
C GLU A 192 19.53 5.90 -7.70
N THR A 193 18.30 6.28 -8.08
CA THR A 193 17.33 5.34 -8.69
C THR A 193 16.79 5.76 -10.06
N GLY A 194 16.97 7.01 -10.46
CA GLY A 194 16.30 7.61 -11.63
C GLY A 194 14.78 7.82 -11.46
N ILE A 195 14.20 7.51 -10.28
CA ILE A 195 12.77 7.69 -10.04
C ILE A 195 12.49 9.13 -9.60
N HIS A 196 11.84 9.90 -10.47
CA HIS A 196 11.31 11.21 -10.11
C HIS A 196 10.07 11.06 -9.20
N LEU A 197 10.26 11.11 -7.88
CA LEU A 197 9.17 11.15 -6.90
C LEU A 197 8.63 12.58 -6.74
N ASN A 198 7.32 12.75 -6.81
CA ASN A 198 6.67 14.03 -6.54
C ASN A 198 5.99 13.99 -5.16
N ILE A 199 6.33 14.92 -4.27
CA ILE A 199 5.57 15.12 -3.03
C ILE A 199 4.20 15.71 -3.43
N ILE A 200 3.11 15.00 -3.12
CA ILE A 200 1.76 15.46 -3.44
C ILE A 200 1.10 16.18 -2.26
N THR A 201 0.19 17.11 -2.56
CA THR A 201 -0.69 17.71 -1.55
C THR A 201 -1.69 16.69 -1.03
N ALA A 202 -2.19 16.90 0.19
CA ALA A 202 -3.24 16.06 0.76
C ALA A 202 -4.53 16.07 -0.09
N GLN A 203 -4.81 17.17 -0.81
CA GLN A 203 -5.92 17.27 -1.76
C GLN A 203 -5.75 16.31 -2.95
N GLU A 204 -4.54 16.22 -3.52
CA GLU A 204 -4.25 15.30 -4.63
C GLU A 204 -4.22 13.84 -4.15
N GLU A 205 -3.76 13.60 -2.92
CA GLU A 205 -3.82 12.29 -2.24
C GLU A 205 -5.27 11.81 -2.12
N ALA A 206 -6.14 12.64 -1.54
CA ALA A 206 -7.59 12.40 -1.45
C ALA A 206 -8.24 12.18 -2.83
N ARG A 207 -7.93 13.02 -3.83
CA ARG A 207 -8.48 12.90 -5.20
C ARG A 207 -8.05 11.60 -5.88
N LEU A 208 -6.78 11.18 -5.70
CA LEU A 208 -6.27 9.92 -6.25
C LEU A 208 -6.87 8.70 -5.52
N ALA A 209 -7.11 8.78 -4.21
CA ALA A 209 -7.82 7.74 -3.46
C ALA A 209 -9.24 7.53 -4.00
N VAL A 210 -10.03 8.61 -4.16
CA VAL A 210 -11.37 8.55 -4.78
C VAL A 210 -11.31 7.95 -6.18
N LEU A 211 -10.41 8.44 -7.06
CA LEU A 211 -10.29 7.93 -8.42
C LEU A 211 -9.91 6.43 -8.46
N GLY A 212 -9.14 5.94 -7.49
CA GLY A 212 -8.76 4.54 -7.38
C GLY A 212 -9.89 3.60 -6.94
N CYS A 213 -10.74 4.03 -6.01
CA CYS A 213 -11.72 3.16 -5.34
C CYS A 213 -13.20 3.41 -5.66
N HIS A 214 -13.60 4.57 -6.18
CA HIS A 214 -15.03 4.94 -6.33
C HIS A 214 -15.90 3.92 -7.08
N ILE A 215 -15.33 3.11 -7.98
CA ILE A 215 -16.05 2.03 -8.68
C ILE A 215 -16.53 0.89 -7.76
N LEU A 216 -16.06 0.86 -6.50
CA LEU A 216 -16.51 -0.06 -5.44
C LEU A 216 -17.54 0.59 -4.49
N LEU A 217 -17.86 1.88 -4.68
CA LEU A 217 -18.86 2.57 -3.89
C LEU A 217 -20.25 2.00 -4.22
N GLU A 218 -21.06 1.75 -3.20
CA GLU A 218 -22.41 1.22 -3.41
C GLU A 218 -23.26 2.19 -4.25
N GLN A 219 -24.05 1.65 -5.18
CA GLN A 219 -24.95 2.45 -6.01
C GLN A 219 -26.07 3.07 -5.16
N GLY A 220 -26.45 4.31 -5.47
CA GLY A 220 -27.47 5.04 -4.72
C GLY A 220 -27.47 6.54 -5.04
N THR A 221 -28.47 7.23 -4.53
CA THR A 221 -28.65 8.69 -4.56
C THR A 221 -27.94 9.38 -3.39
N GLY A 222 -27.92 10.72 -3.42
CA GLY A 222 -27.35 11.55 -2.35
C GLY A 222 -25.83 11.48 -2.21
N PRO A 223 -25.27 12.20 -1.23
CA PRO A 223 -23.83 12.21 -1.00
C PRO A 223 -23.36 10.91 -0.32
N ALA A 224 -22.11 10.56 -0.55
CA ALA A 224 -21.44 9.39 0.01
C ALA A 224 -20.05 9.77 0.53
N MET A 225 -19.50 8.96 1.44
CA MET A 225 -18.19 9.22 2.01
C MET A 225 -17.17 8.14 1.62
N ILE A 226 -16.00 8.60 1.20
CA ILE A 226 -14.82 7.78 0.95
C ILE A 226 -13.74 8.19 1.95
N PHE A 227 -13.02 7.24 2.53
CA PHE A 227 -11.89 7.55 3.41
C PHE A 227 -10.69 6.63 3.18
N ASP A 228 -9.49 7.14 3.41
CA ASP A 228 -8.22 6.41 3.39
C ASP A 228 -7.56 6.51 4.78
N ILE A 229 -7.33 5.36 5.43
CA ILE A 229 -6.56 5.33 6.69
C ILE A 229 -5.10 5.05 6.32
N GLY A 230 -4.35 6.13 6.17
CA GLY A 230 -2.94 6.13 5.82
C GLY A 230 -2.01 5.76 6.97
N GLY A 231 -0.70 5.86 6.68
CA GLY A 231 0.34 5.67 7.70
C GLY A 231 0.55 6.92 8.56
N GLY A 232 0.59 8.10 7.95
CA GLY A 232 0.83 9.38 8.64
C GLY A 232 -0.38 10.30 8.70
N SER A 233 -1.35 10.13 7.81
CA SER A 233 -2.58 10.91 7.74
C SER A 233 -3.80 9.99 7.58
N THR A 234 -4.99 10.57 7.71
CA THR A 234 -6.25 9.97 7.28
C THR A 234 -7.04 11.01 6.50
N GLU A 235 -7.48 10.64 5.30
CA GLU A 235 -8.28 11.47 4.42
C GLU A 235 -9.77 11.07 4.52
N MET A 236 -10.65 12.05 4.67
CA MET A 236 -12.11 11.90 4.53
C MET A 236 -12.59 12.77 3.37
N VAL A 237 -13.37 12.19 2.46
CA VAL A 237 -13.83 12.83 1.23
C VAL A 237 -15.32 12.61 1.05
N LEU A 238 -16.09 13.69 1.04
CA LEU A 238 -17.51 13.68 0.72
C LEU A 238 -17.67 13.83 -0.79
N VAL A 239 -18.40 12.92 -1.42
CA VAL A 239 -18.62 12.88 -2.87
C VAL A 239 -20.09 12.82 -3.24
N GLU A 240 -20.45 13.43 -4.37
CA GLU A 240 -21.74 13.24 -5.04
C GLU A 240 -21.58 12.23 -6.19
N THR A 241 -22.45 11.23 -6.24
CA THR A 241 -22.48 10.22 -7.31
C THR A 241 -23.53 10.55 -8.36
N GLY A 242 -23.22 10.34 -9.63
CA GLY A 242 -24.11 10.60 -10.76
C GLY A 242 -23.36 10.74 -12.08
N GLU A 243 -22.08 11.13 -12.01
CA GLU A 243 -21.12 11.14 -13.11
C GLU A 243 -20.20 9.91 -13.07
N THR A 244 -19.46 9.65 -14.15
CA THR A 244 -18.50 8.53 -14.27
C THR A 244 -17.42 8.55 -13.18
N VAL A 245 -17.00 9.74 -12.74
CA VAL A 245 -16.15 9.95 -11.58
C VAL A 245 -16.93 10.85 -10.61
N PRO A 246 -17.12 10.47 -9.33
CA PRO A 246 -17.87 11.29 -8.37
C PRO A 246 -17.29 12.69 -8.18
N ARG A 247 -18.16 13.70 -8.08
CA ARG A 247 -17.76 15.08 -7.79
C ARG A 247 -17.44 15.20 -6.30
N ILE A 248 -16.24 15.69 -5.96
CA ILE A 248 -15.87 15.97 -4.57
C ILE A 248 -16.63 17.21 -4.10
N LEU A 249 -17.34 17.10 -2.97
CA LEU A 249 -18.11 18.18 -2.35
C LEU A 249 -17.32 18.87 -1.24
N ASP A 250 -16.66 18.10 -0.38
CA ASP A 250 -15.78 18.56 0.71
C ASP A 250 -14.75 17.47 1.00
N TRP A 251 -13.63 17.83 1.61
CA TRP A 251 -12.59 16.90 2.05
C TRP A 251 -11.81 17.47 3.23
N GLN A 252 -11.25 16.59 4.06
CA GLN A 252 -10.22 16.94 5.02
C GLN A 252 -9.17 15.82 5.08
N SER A 253 -7.91 16.19 5.26
CA SER A 253 -6.86 15.29 5.72
C SER A 253 -6.43 15.74 7.11
N VAL A 254 -6.33 14.78 8.04
CA VAL A 254 -5.79 15.02 9.40
C VAL A 254 -4.47 14.26 9.55
N PRO A 255 -3.50 14.77 10.33
CA PRO A 255 -2.17 14.17 10.48
C PRO A 255 -2.16 12.90 11.38
N TRP A 256 -3.28 12.17 11.44
CA TRP A 256 -3.49 10.96 12.21
C TRP A 256 -3.69 9.76 11.29
N GLY A 257 -2.58 9.16 10.86
CA GLY A 257 -2.56 7.80 10.32
C GLY A 257 -2.14 6.80 11.39
N VAL A 258 -2.10 5.51 11.05
CA VAL A 258 -1.84 4.45 12.06
C VAL A 258 -0.46 4.56 12.72
N VAL A 259 0.56 5.10 12.03
CA VAL A 259 1.90 5.31 12.59
C VAL A 259 1.94 6.56 13.45
N SER A 260 1.55 7.72 12.90
CA SER A 260 1.63 8.99 13.62
C SER A 260 0.76 9.00 14.88
N LEU A 261 -0.44 8.41 14.83
CA LEU A 261 -1.31 8.30 15.99
C LEU A 261 -0.71 7.38 17.06
N THR A 262 -0.19 6.20 16.70
CA THR A 262 0.48 5.28 17.64
C THR A 262 1.69 5.94 18.31
N GLU A 263 2.56 6.58 17.52
CA GLU A 263 3.75 7.28 18.03
C GLU A 263 3.39 8.46 18.95
N SER A 264 2.24 9.11 18.73
CA SER A 264 1.79 10.23 19.54
C SER A 264 1.33 9.81 20.95
N ILE A 265 0.97 8.55 21.15
CA ILE A 265 0.64 7.97 22.46
C ILE A 265 1.89 7.47 23.18
N GLY A 266 2.86 6.94 22.42
CA GLY A 266 4.09 6.37 22.97
C GLY A 266 3.90 4.95 23.51
N ALA A 267 4.75 4.56 24.46
CA ALA A 267 4.75 3.21 25.02
C ALA A 267 3.55 3.00 25.95
N ILE A 268 2.73 1.99 25.63
CA ILE A 268 1.57 1.58 26.44
C ILE A 268 2.00 0.41 27.33
N ALA A 269 1.79 0.51 28.64
CA ALA A 269 2.03 -0.60 29.56
C ALA A 269 1.11 -1.80 29.23
N ASP A 270 1.56 -3.03 29.46
CA ASP A 270 0.75 -4.23 29.18
C ASP A 270 -0.29 -4.50 30.29
N ASP A 271 -1.11 -3.49 30.56
CA ASP A 271 -2.17 -3.44 31.56
C ASP A 271 -3.51 -3.07 30.89
N PRO A 272 -4.64 -3.72 31.25
CA PRO A 272 -5.94 -3.42 30.66
C PRO A 272 -6.39 -1.96 30.79
N HIS A 273 -6.10 -1.27 31.90
CA HIS A 273 -6.50 0.13 32.09
C HIS A 273 -5.63 1.07 31.24
N ALA A 274 -4.32 0.82 31.16
CA ALA A 274 -3.40 1.55 30.29
C ALA A 274 -3.80 1.41 28.80
N ARG A 275 -4.17 0.19 28.35
CA ARG A 275 -4.68 -0.04 26.99
C ARG A 275 -6.00 0.69 26.72
N ALA A 276 -6.94 0.66 27.67
CA ALA A 276 -8.22 1.38 27.54
C ALA A 276 -8.03 2.90 27.49
N ALA A 277 -7.19 3.46 28.37
CA ALA A 277 -6.87 4.89 28.39
C ALA A 277 -6.16 5.35 27.11
N ALA A 278 -5.20 4.57 26.62
CA ALA A 278 -4.53 4.81 25.34
C ALA A 278 -5.52 4.83 24.16
N TYR A 279 -6.45 3.87 24.10
CA TYR A 279 -7.47 3.83 23.04
C TYR A 279 -8.43 5.03 23.09
N ALA A 280 -8.85 5.43 24.29
CA ALA A 280 -9.68 6.63 24.48
C ALA A 280 -8.96 7.92 24.07
N GLU A 281 -7.67 8.05 24.37
CA GLU A 281 -6.84 9.18 23.95
C GLU A 281 -6.59 9.20 22.43
N MET A 282 -6.37 8.03 21.81
CA MET A 282 -6.32 7.91 20.34
C MET A 282 -7.61 8.42 19.70
N ARG A 283 -8.76 7.98 20.24
CA ARG A 283 -10.09 8.43 19.81
C ARG A 283 -10.25 9.94 19.94
N ARG A 284 -9.97 10.51 21.11
CA ARG A 284 -10.07 11.95 21.38
C ARG A 284 -9.29 12.79 20.35
N ARG A 285 -8.04 12.41 20.04
CA ARG A 285 -7.19 13.14 19.08
C ARG A 285 -7.72 13.10 17.65
N VAL A 286 -8.30 11.98 17.23
CA VAL A 286 -8.92 11.85 15.91
C VAL A 286 -10.22 12.65 15.84
N ASP A 287 -11.06 12.56 16.87
CA ASP A 287 -12.33 13.30 16.97
C ASP A 287 -12.09 14.82 16.97
N GLU A 288 -11.05 15.30 17.67
CA GLU A 288 -10.61 16.71 17.63
C GLU A 288 -10.07 17.12 16.25
N GLY A 289 -9.27 16.27 15.60
CA GLY A 289 -8.74 16.56 14.26
C GLY A 289 -9.84 16.73 13.19
N PHE A 290 -10.95 15.99 13.33
CA PHE A 290 -12.09 16.02 12.42
C PHE A 290 -13.27 16.90 12.89
N ALA A 291 -13.14 17.64 14.00
CA ALA A 291 -14.24 18.43 14.56
C ALA A 291 -14.87 19.39 13.52
N ASP A 292 -14.05 20.24 12.89
CA ASP A 292 -14.47 21.18 11.85
C ASP A 292 -15.16 20.49 10.66
N PHE A 293 -14.71 19.29 10.26
CA PHE A 293 -15.31 18.55 9.15
C PHE A 293 -16.64 17.90 9.57
N CYS A 294 -16.73 17.39 10.80
CA CYS A 294 -17.98 16.85 11.36
C CYS A 294 -19.09 17.89 11.39
N GLU A 295 -18.75 19.15 11.73
CA GLU A 295 -19.68 20.29 11.64
C GLU A 295 -20.08 20.57 10.18
N ARG A 296 -19.12 20.72 9.27
CA ARG A 296 -19.39 21.02 7.86
C ARG A 296 -20.25 19.95 7.17
N VAL A 297 -20.03 18.67 7.44
CA VAL A 297 -20.83 17.58 6.82
C VAL A 297 -22.18 17.32 7.49
N GLY A 298 -22.47 17.97 8.63
CA GLY A 298 -23.72 17.77 9.39
C GLY A 298 -25.02 17.94 8.57
N PRO A 299 -25.17 18.99 7.74
CA PRO A 299 -26.33 19.15 6.86
C PRO A 299 -26.41 18.04 5.79
N MET A 300 -25.30 17.71 5.12
CA MET A 300 -25.25 16.69 4.07
C MET A 300 -25.50 15.28 4.62
N ARG A 301 -25.04 14.98 5.84
CA ARG A 301 -25.36 13.76 6.59
C ARG A 301 -26.86 13.63 6.87
N SER A 302 -27.53 14.75 7.15
CA SER A 302 -28.97 14.79 7.41
C SER A 302 -29.76 14.58 6.12
N ALA A 303 -29.35 15.20 5.01
CA ALA A 303 -29.93 14.96 3.68
C ALA A 303 -29.76 13.49 3.24
N ALA A 304 -28.57 12.91 3.38
CA ALA A 304 -28.29 11.52 3.04
C ALA A 304 -29.22 10.51 3.75
N ARG A 305 -29.62 10.79 4.99
CA ARG A 305 -30.61 9.98 5.74
C ARG A 305 -32.04 10.11 5.21
N GLY A 306 -32.40 11.26 4.64
CA GLY A 306 -33.70 11.49 4.02
C GLY A 306 -33.81 10.86 2.63
N GLU A 307 -32.70 10.86 1.87
CA GLU A 307 -32.63 10.36 0.49
C GLU A 307 -32.38 8.85 0.38
N GLY A 308 -32.06 8.18 1.50
CA GLY A 308 -31.89 6.72 1.54
C GLY A 308 -30.84 6.28 2.53
N ARG A 309 -29.92 5.42 2.06
CA ARG A 309 -28.86 4.85 2.90
C ARG A 309 -27.62 5.73 2.87
N ILE A 310 -27.10 6.05 4.05
CA ILE A 310 -25.75 6.62 4.18
C ILE A 310 -24.76 5.59 3.59
N ARG A 311 -23.94 6.02 2.63
CA ARG A 311 -22.93 5.19 1.95
C ARG A 311 -21.53 5.56 2.42
N LEU A 312 -20.73 4.53 2.73
CA LEU A 312 -19.37 4.66 3.28
C LEU A 312 -18.44 3.62 2.64
N LEU A 313 -17.30 4.07 2.11
CA LEU A 313 -16.26 3.24 1.49
C LEU A 313 -14.90 3.56 2.11
N GLY A 314 -14.26 2.56 2.72
CA GLY A 314 -12.91 2.68 3.26
C GLY A 314 -11.87 2.04 2.35
N THR A 315 -10.66 2.58 2.33
CA THR A 315 -9.49 1.97 1.70
C THR A 315 -8.27 1.85 2.63
N SER A 316 -7.20 1.24 2.10
CA SER A 316 -5.89 1.01 2.74
C SER A 316 -5.86 -0.10 3.81
N GLY A 317 -4.72 -0.20 4.50
CA GLY A 317 -4.30 -1.37 5.27
C GLY A 317 -5.19 -1.69 6.47
N THR A 318 -5.78 -0.67 7.10
CA THR A 318 -6.63 -0.85 8.29
C THR A 318 -7.91 -1.62 7.94
N VAL A 319 -8.72 -1.09 7.03
CA VAL A 319 -10.01 -1.68 6.66
C VAL A 319 -9.85 -3.05 6.00
N THR A 320 -8.81 -3.24 5.18
CA THR A 320 -8.51 -4.54 4.57
C THR A 320 -8.05 -5.58 5.61
N THR A 321 -7.36 -5.17 6.68
CA THR A 321 -7.03 -6.05 7.82
C THR A 321 -8.29 -6.42 8.61
N LEU A 322 -9.13 -5.45 8.96
CA LEU A 322 -10.36 -5.68 9.73
C LEU A 322 -11.36 -6.55 8.94
N ALA A 323 -11.49 -6.34 7.63
CA ALA A 323 -12.25 -7.21 6.75
C ALA A 323 -11.70 -8.65 6.72
N SER A 324 -10.37 -8.82 6.72
CA SER A 324 -9.76 -10.16 6.78
C SER A 324 -10.03 -10.87 8.11
N VAL A 325 -10.07 -10.11 9.22
CA VAL A 325 -10.43 -10.61 10.56
C VAL A 325 -11.92 -10.94 10.65
N HIS A 326 -12.79 -10.15 10.01
CA HIS A 326 -14.24 -10.41 9.92
C HIS A 326 -14.57 -11.67 9.13
N LEU A 327 -13.82 -11.92 8.05
CA LEU A 327 -13.93 -13.13 7.24
C LEU A 327 -13.17 -14.34 7.82
N GLU A 328 -12.54 -14.20 8.98
CA GLU A 328 -11.72 -15.22 9.65
C GLU A 328 -10.65 -15.87 8.73
N LEU A 329 -10.07 -15.09 7.82
CA LEU A 329 -9.14 -15.61 6.81
C LEU A 329 -7.84 -16.11 7.45
N PRO A 330 -7.32 -17.29 7.07
CA PRO A 330 -6.06 -17.82 7.59
C PRO A 330 -4.84 -17.02 7.11
N GLN A 331 -4.98 -16.30 6.00
CA GLN A 331 -3.99 -15.39 5.42
C GLN A 331 -4.72 -14.38 4.52
N TYR A 332 -4.09 -13.24 4.22
CA TYR A 332 -4.68 -12.20 3.39
C TYR A 332 -5.01 -12.70 1.97
N ASP A 333 -6.29 -12.59 1.56
CA ASP A 333 -6.71 -12.80 0.18
C ASP A 333 -7.47 -11.56 -0.35
N ARG A 334 -6.81 -10.82 -1.24
CA ARG A 334 -7.39 -9.66 -1.94
C ARG A 334 -8.71 -9.99 -2.63
N ARG A 335 -8.89 -11.21 -3.15
CA ARG A 335 -10.12 -11.60 -3.88
C ARG A 335 -11.34 -11.73 -2.97
N ALA A 336 -11.13 -12.00 -1.68
CA ALA A 336 -12.19 -12.07 -0.67
C ALA A 336 -12.47 -10.69 -0.04
N VAL A 337 -11.48 -9.79 -0.04
CA VAL A 337 -11.53 -8.49 0.67
C VAL A 337 -11.91 -7.32 -0.24
N ASP A 338 -11.41 -7.27 -1.47
CA ASP A 338 -11.58 -6.13 -2.38
C ASP A 338 -13.01 -6.07 -2.97
N GLY A 339 -13.78 -5.05 -2.60
CA GLY A 339 -15.20 -4.92 -2.94
C GLY A 339 -16.15 -5.60 -1.96
N LEU A 340 -15.64 -6.12 -0.83
CA LEU A 340 -16.49 -6.64 0.25
C LEU A 340 -17.31 -5.49 0.87
N VAL A 341 -18.56 -5.76 1.25
CA VAL A 341 -19.37 -4.81 2.03
C VAL A 341 -19.88 -5.49 3.30
N VAL A 342 -19.48 -4.96 4.45
CA VAL A 342 -19.72 -5.54 5.79
C VAL A 342 -20.64 -4.65 6.63
N PRO A 343 -21.32 -5.17 7.66
CA PRO A 343 -21.98 -4.33 8.66
C PRO A 343 -20.96 -3.46 9.39
N ALA A 344 -21.26 -2.18 9.59
CA ALA A 344 -20.36 -1.25 10.28
C ALA A 344 -20.18 -1.63 11.77
N ASP A 345 -21.24 -2.12 12.42
CA ASP A 345 -21.18 -2.61 13.81
C ASP A 345 -20.22 -3.80 13.95
N SER A 346 -20.17 -4.71 12.97
CA SER A 346 -19.18 -5.80 12.97
C SER A 346 -17.73 -5.29 12.91
N MET A 347 -17.48 -4.12 12.31
CA MET A 347 -16.17 -3.48 12.37
C MET A 347 -15.90 -2.86 13.74
N ARG A 348 -16.90 -2.21 14.36
CA ARG A 348 -16.79 -1.66 15.72
C ARG A 348 -16.51 -2.75 16.75
N ASP A 349 -17.19 -3.89 16.67
CA ASP A 349 -16.98 -5.02 17.57
C ASP A 349 -15.55 -5.58 17.45
N ILE A 350 -15.03 -5.70 16.22
CA ILE A 350 -13.64 -6.10 15.99
C ILE A 350 -12.67 -5.03 16.52
N SER A 351 -12.92 -3.74 16.26
CA SER A 351 -12.12 -2.63 16.77
C SER A 351 -11.97 -2.67 18.30
N ARG A 352 -13.10 -2.78 19.01
CA ARG A 352 -13.15 -2.86 20.47
C ARG A 352 -12.45 -4.11 21.01
N ARG A 353 -12.66 -5.27 20.36
CA ARG A 353 -11.96 -6.52 20.71
C ARG A 353 -10.44 -6.39 20.54
N LEU A 354 -9.96 -5.78 19.46
CA LEU A 354 -8.53 -5.61 19.22
C LEU A 354 -7.88 -4.59 20.18
N ALA A 355 -8.63 -3.58 20.61
CA ALA A 355 -8.17 -2.59 21.59
C ALA A 355 -7.94 -3.20 22.99
N THR A 356 -8.78 -4.15 23.43
CA THR A 356 -8.65 -4.77 24.76
C THR A 356 -7.55 -5.83 24.85
N MET A 357 -7.27 -6.52 23.73
CA MET A 357 -6.22 -7.55 23.62
C MET A 357 -4.82 -7.05 24.02
N THR A 358 -4.00 -7.96 24.52
CA THR A 358 -2.55 -7.77 24.67
C THR A 358 -1.86 -7.74 23.29
N PRO A 359 -0.62 -7.22 23.20
CA PRO A 359 0.18 -7.33 21.97
C PRO A 359 0.37 -8.78 21.52
N ALA A 360 0.59 -9.71 22.46
CA ALA A 360 0.79 -11.14 22.15
C ALA A 360 -0.45 -11.78 21.49
N GLU A 361 -1.66 -11.49 21.99
CA GLU A 361 -2.91 -11.97 21.40
C GLU A 361 -3.12 -11.40 19.99
N ARG A 362 -2.86 -10.10 19.77
CA ARG A 362 -2.94 -9.49 18.44
C ARG A 362 -1.95 -10.09 17.44
N ILE A 363 -0.73 -10.44 17.89
CA ILE A 363 0.28 -11.11 17.05
C ILE A 363 -0.20 -12.52 16.63
N ALA A 364 -0.93 -13.22 17.50
CA ALA A 364 -1.44 -14.56 17.24
C ALA A 364 -2.64 -14.59 16.26
N LEU A 365 -3.30 -13.46 16.02
CA LEU A 365 -4.41 -13.37 15.07
C LEU A 365 -3.92 -13.46 13.61
N PRO A 366 -4.54 -14.32 12.77
CA PRO A 366 -4.35 -14.32 11.33
C PRO A 366 -4.53 -12.92 10.72
N CYS A 367 -3.83 -12.67 9.61
CA CYS A 367 -3.82 -11.40 8.86
C CYS A 367 -3.30 -10.14 9.58
N ILE A 368 -3.13 -10.16 10.92
CA ILE A 368 -2.48 -9.08 11.69
C ILE A 368 -0.98 -9.34 11.80
N GLY A 369 -0.59 -10.37 12.57
CA GLY A 369 0.81 -10.72 12.81
C GLY A 369 1.65 -9.62 13.47
N ARG A 370 2.97 -9.85 13.54
CA ARG A 370 3.93 -8.96 14.23
C ARG A 370 4.06 -7.56 13.62
N GLU A 371 3.95 -7.41 12.31
CA GLU A 371 4.20 -6.11 11.67
C GLU A 371 3.07 -5.10 11.87
N ARG A 372 1.85 -5.58 12.16
CA ARG A 372 0.63 -4.76 12.31
C ARG A 372 0.04 -4.77 13.72
N SER A 373 0.51 -5.63 14.63
CA SER A 373 -0.06 -5.78 15.99
C SER A 373 -0.19 -4.48 16.76
N ASP A 374 0.74 -3.56 16.55
CA ASP A 374 0.82 -2.32 17.34
C ASP A 374 0.03 -1.20 16.65
N LEU A 375 0.12 -1.14 15.32
CA LEU A 375 -0.53 -0.13 14.47
C LEU A 375 -2.03 -0.35 14.30
N VAL A 376 -2.52 -1.60 14.40
CA VAL A 376 -3.94 -1.91 14.14
C VAL A 376 -4.87 -1.24 15.14
N VAL A 377 -4.43 -1.03 16.39
CA VAL A 377 -5.25 -0.38 17.44
C VAL A 377 -5.52 1.09 17.12
N ALA A 378 -4.51 1.83 16.66
CA ALA A 378 -4.71 3.19 16.16
C ALA A 378 -5.66 3.23 14.96
N GLY A 379 -5.56 2.26 14.04
CA GLY A 379 -6.50 2.12 12.93
C GLY A 379 -7.94 1.83 13.38
N CYS A 380 -8.12 1.06 14.45
CA CYS A 380 -9.42 0.79 15.05
C CYS A 380 -10.06 2.07 15.62
N ALA A 381 -9.27 2.89 16.33
CA ALA A 381 -9.72 4.17 16.86
C ALA A 381 -10.16 5.12 15.73
N ILE A 382 -9.30 5.29 14.71
CA ILE A 382 -9.61 6.12 13.53
C ILE A 382 -10.91 5.66 12.85
N LEU A 383 -11.09 4.35 12.65
CA LEU A 383 -12.29 3.83 12.02
C LEU A 383 -13.56 4.08 12.86
N GLU A 384 -13.52 3.88 14.18
CA GLU A 384 -14.71 4.17 15.00
C GLU A 384 -15.07 5.67 14.97
N SER A 385 -14.09 6.59 14.96
CA SER A 385 -14.33 8.03 14.76
C SER A 385 -15.04 8.33 13.44
N ILE A 386 -14.57 7.73 12.35
CA ILE A 386 -15.16 7.88 11.01
C ILE A 386 -16.62 7.41 10.98
N ILE A 387 -16.94 6.27 11.61
CA ILE A 387 -18.31 5.77 11.67
C ILE A 387 -19.19 6.63 12.60
N ASP A 388 -18.64 7.31 13.61
CA ASP A 388 -19.40 8.30 14.40
C ASP A 388 -19.72 9.57 13.60
N ILE A 389 -18.76 10.06 12.82
CA ILE A 389 -18.93 11.23 11.93
C ILE A 389 -19.93 10.91 10.81
N TRP A 390 -19.81 9.74 10.16
CA TRP A 390 -20.63 9.32 9.03
C TRP A 390 -21.23 7.91 9.27
N PRO A 391 -22.32 7.84 10.06
CA PRO A 391 -22.90 6.58 10.56
C PRO A 391 -23.70 5.84 9.50
N ALA A 392 -23.00 5.14 8.61
CA ALA A 392 -23.54 4.15 7.69
C ALA A 392 -23.75 2.80 8.38
N ASP A 393 -24.83 2.08 8.06
CA ASP A 393 -25.05 0.70 8.57
C ASP A 393 -23.99 -0.29 8.03
N ARG A 394 -23.36 0.06 6.90
CA ARG A 394 -22.46 -0.81 6.13
C ARG A 394 -21.23 -0.04 5.67
N LEU A 395 -20.11 -0.75 5.66
CA LEU A 395 -18.82 -0.27 5.18
C LEU A 395 -18.42 -1.08 3.94
N GLY A 396 -18.22 -0.40 2.81
CA GLY A 396 -17.51 -0.97 1.66
C GLY A 396 -15.99 -0.99 1.92
N ILE A 397 -15.32 -2.03 1.44
CA ILE A 397 -13.87 -2.25 1.60
C ILE A 397 -13.20 -2.23 0.23
N ALA A 398 -12.21 -1.35 0.06
CA ALA A 398 -11.35 -1.32 -1.11
C ALA A 398 -9.91 -1.73 -0.76
N ASP A 399 -9.32 -2.63 -1.56
CA ASP A 399 -7.85 -2.79 -1.65
C ASP A 399 -7.31 -1.98 -2.84
N ARG A 400 -7.93 -0.83 -3.12
CA ARG A 400 -7.64 0.07 -4.25
C ARG A 400 -7.57 1.49 -3.74
N GLY A 401 -6.59 2.27 -4.19
CA GLY A 401 -6.45 3.65 -3.74
C GLY A 401 -5.57 4.45 -4.68
N ILE A 402 -4.66 5.24 -4.12
CA ILE A 402 -3.77 6.17 -4.84
C ILE A 402 -3.15 5.56 -6.10
N ARG A 403 -2.62 4.32 -6.02
CA ARG A 403 -1.97 3.63 -7.15
C ARG A 403 -2.95 3.34 -8.30
N GLU A 404 -4.11 2.80 -8.00
CA GLU A 404 -5.16 2.56 -8.99
C GLU A 404 -5.69 3.88 -9.58
N GLY A 405 -5.78 4.96 -8.80
CA GLY A 405 -6.13 6.30 -9.27
C GLY A 405 -5.09 6.90 -10.21
N ILE A 406 -3.80 6.71 -9.91
CA ILE A 406 -2.67 7.09 -10.78
C ILE A 406 -2.75 6.33 -12.10
N LEU A 407 -2.91 5.00 -12.07
CA LEU A 407 -2.98 4.19 -13.28
C LEU A 407 -4.16 4.62 -14.18
N ARG A 408 -5.34 4.86 -13.60
CA ARG A 408 -6.50 5.41 -14.35
C ARG A 408 -6.19 6.74 -14.99
N SER A 409 -5.57 7.66 -14.25
CA SER A 409 -5.17 8.98 -14.77
C SER A 409 -4.19 8.84 -15.96
N LEU A 410 -3.15 8.02 -15.82
CA LEU A 410 -2.15 7.80 -16.87
C LEU A 410 -2.73 7.13 -18.12
N MET A 411 -3.59 6.13 -17.95
CA MET A 411 -4.20 5.41 -19.07
C MET A 411 -5.20 6.28 -19.83
N ALA A 412 -5.94 7.15 -19.14
CA ALA A 412 -6.83 8.13 -19.75
C ALA A 412 -6.05 9.17 -20.58
N ILE A 413 -4.94 9.70 -20.05
CA ILE A 413 -4.06 10.62 -20.80
C ILE A 413 -3.49 9.92 -22.04
N GLY A 414 -2.95 8.71 -21.88
CA GLY A 414 -2.39 7.94 -23.00
C GLY A 414 -3.42 7.52 -24.06
N ALA A 415 -4.71 7.52 -23.72
CA ALA A 415 -5.79 7.21 -24.65
C ALA A 415 -6.19 8.42 -25.53
N ASP A 416 -5.89 9.67 -25.13
CA ASP A 416 -6.18 10.85 -25.96
C ASP A 416 -5.17 10.95 -27.12
N PRO A 417 -5.60 10.85 -28.40
CA PRO A 417 -4.70 10.97 -29.56
C PRO A 417 -4.00 12.32 -29.68
N ARG A 418 -4.51 13.35 -28.97
CA ARG A 418 -4.00 14.73 -28.95
C ARG A 418 -3.08 15.01 -27.76
N SER A 419 -2.88 14.05 -26.86
CA SER A 419 -1.92 14.20 -25.76
C SER A 419 -0.51 14.41 -26.33
N PRO A 420 0.27 15.40 -25.82
CA PRO A 420 1.62 15.62 -26.29
C PRO A 420 2.47 14.40 -25.93
N LYS A 421 2.97 13.70 -26.95
CA LYS A 421 3.89 12.56 -26.80
C LYS A 421 5.25 13.05 -26.29
N ARG A 422 5.35 13.28 -24.98
CA ARG A 422 6.62 13.60 -24.32
C ARG A 422 7.52 12.36 -24.27
N THR A 423 8.38 12.25 -25.27
CA THR A 423 9.69 11.60 -25.13
C THR A 423 10.60 12.50 -24.29
N GLU A 424 10.67 12.23 -22.99
CA GLU A 424 11.68 12.82 -22.10
C GLU A 424 11.81 11.95 -20.83
N ALA A 425 13.05 11.73 -20.39
CA ALA A 425 13.55 10.82 -19.33
C ALA A 425 13.96 9.40 -19.79
N ALA A 426 15.26 9.25 -20.04
CA ALA A 426 16.03 8.01 -20.07
C ALA A 426 16.96 7.97 -18.86
#